data_AF-A0A292QU59-F1
#
_entry.id   AF-A0A292QU59-F1
#
_cell.length_a   1.000
_cell.length_b   1.000
_cell.length_c   1.000
_cell.angle_alpha   90.00
_cell.angle_beta   90.00
_cell.angle_gamma   90.00
#
_symmetry.space_group_name_H-M   'P 1'
#
loop_
_entity.id
_entity.type
_entity.pdbx_description
1 polymer ?
#
loop_
_entity_poly.entity_id
_entity_poly.type
_entity_poly.pdbx_seq_one_letter_code
_entity_poly.pdbx_strand_id
1 'polypeptide(L)'
;MISAISKVITNPTLVSVAQNTNASVASETVLKSVGRPGFILIDNDIDPATKKYAAAKEFLYQATCLAIYMALVGPVFKNGAFKVAKKYIYKGEEGFNKFHSMKEYLAYHKLADKSQTNRVASLSKDHSQFKFDHDKLREDLINNKTPEKYSHIKGAIELGSTIGSVLGLAILAPQVSHAFIHPALKFLGMEEKHPKVDKQIPQPELKHVDTKA
;
A
#
# COMPACT_ATOMS: atom_id res chain seq x y z
N MET A 1 21.32 -24.05 1.30
CA MET A 1 20.19 -23.34 0.67
C MET A 1 19.13 -22.89 1.69
N ILE A 2 18.66 -23.75 2.61
CA ILE A 2 17.68 -23.39 3.66
C ILE A 2 18.14 -22.22 4.55
N SER A 3 19.41 -22.19 4.96
CA SER A 3 19.98 -21.09 5.77
C SER A 3 20.05 -19.74 5.02
N ALA A 4 20.25 -19.77 3.70
CA ALA A 4 20.26 -18.56 2.87
C ALA A 4 18.82 -18.04 2.62
N ILE A 5 17.88 -18.94 2.34
CA ILE A 5 16.45 -18.62 2.20
C ILE A 5 15.90 -18.09 3.53
N SER A 6 16.26 -18.71 4.67
CA SER A 6 15.88 -18.25 6.00
C SER A 6 16.42 -16.84 6.29
N LYS A 7 17.68 -16.53 5.93
CA LYS A 7 18.26 -15.17 6.07
C LYS A 7 17.61 -14.12 5.18
N VAL A 8 17.14 -14.50 3.99
CA VAL A 8 16.40 -13.59 3.10
C VAL A 8 14.99 -13.33 3.66
N ILE A 9 14.26 -14.38 4.06
CA ILE A 9 12.88 -14.24 4.58
C ILE A 9 12.84 -13.55 5.95
N THR A 10 13.84 -13.78 6.81
CA THR A 10 13.95 -13.13 8.13
C THR A 10 14.66 -11.77 8.09
N ASN A 11 15.00 -11.26 6.90
CA ASN A 11 15.63 -9.95 6.80
C ASN A 11 14.69 -8.90 7.42
N PRO A 12 15.16 -8.10 8.40
CA PRO A 12 14.32 -7.11 9.08
C PRO A 12 13.70 -6.09 8.13
N THR A 13 14.30 -5.86 6.97
CA THR A 13 13.73 -5.03 5.90
C THR A 13 12.54 -5.71 5.23
N LEU A 14 12.64 -7.00 4.89
CA LEU A 14 11.55 -7.77 4.29
C LEU A 14 10.41 -8.00 5.29
N VAL A 15 10.74 -8.28 6.55
CA VAL A 15 9.76 -8.39 7.63
C VAL A 15 9.06 -7.04 7.87
N SER A 16 9.80 -5.93 7.89
CA SER A 16 9.22 -4.58 8.03
C SER A 16 8.34 -4.18 6.85
N VAL A 17 8.72 -4.56 5.63
CA VAL A 17 7.91 -4.36 4.42
C VAL A 17 6.65 -5.24 4.43
N ALA A 18 6.74 -6.49 4.87
CA ALA A 18 5.61 -7.41 4.97
C ALA A 18 4.62 -6.99 6.08
N GLN A 19 5.12 -6.52 7.22
CA GLN A 19 4.32 -6.03 8.33
C GLN A 19 3.71 -4.64 8.07
N ASN A 20 4.19 -3.94 7.05
CA ASN A 20 3.61 -2.68 6.61
C ASN A 20 2.70 -2.95 5.41
N THR A 21 1.39 -2.99 5.65
CA THR A 21 0.38 -3.17 4.60
C THR A 21 0.65 -2.29 3.39
N ASN A 22 1.13 -1.06 3.62
CA ASN A 22 1.35 -0.17 2.51
C ASN A 22 2.53 -0.54 1.63
N ALA A 23 3.62 -0.95 2.25
CA ALA A 23 4.81 -1.38 1.55
C ALA A 23 4.58 -2.73 0.89
N SER A 24 3.91 -3.67 1.56
CA SER A 24 3.55 -4.98 1.01
C SER A 24 2.71 -4.86 -0.27
N VAL A 25 1.60 -4.13 -0.24
CA VAL A 25 0.73 -3.95 -1.43
C VAL A 25 1.46 -3.22 -2.55
N ALA A 26 2.25 -2.19 -2.23
CA ALA A 26 3.04 -1.47 -3.23
C ALA A 26 4.10 -2.37 -3.88
N SER A 27 4.86 -3.12 -3.07
CA SER A 27 5.89 -4.06 -3.54
C SER A 27 5.29 -5.18 -4.40
N GLU A 28 4.17 -5.76 -3.98
CA GLU A 28 3.46 -6.77 -4.77
C GLU A 28 2.98 -6.20 -6.11
N THR A 29 2.43 -4.98 -6.11
CA THR A 29 1.93 -4.34 -7.33
C THR A 29 3.07 -4.01 -8.29
N VAL A 30 4.20 -3.49 -7.78
CA VAL A 30 5.40 -3.23 -8.58
C VAL A 30 5.99 -4.53 -9.14
N LEU A 31 6.03 -5.58 -8.33
CA LEU A 31 6.52 -6.88 -8.78
C LEU A 31 5.61 -7.46 -9.86
N LYS A 32 4.29 -7.34 -9.73
CA LYS A 32 3.32 -7.78 -10.75
C LYS A 32 3.38 -6.93 -12.01
N SER A 33 3.59 -5.62 -11.89
CA SER A 33 3.66 -4.70 -13.03
C SER A 33 4.87 -4.94 -13.91
N VAL A 34 5.97 -5.42 -13.35
CA VAL A 34 7.17 -5.78 -14.13
C VAL A 34 7.16 -7.27 -14.49
N GLY A 35 6.79 -8.13 -13.54
CA GLY A 35 6.85 -9.58 -13.68
C GLY A 35 5.90 -10.12 -14.75
N ARG A 36 4.60 -9.81 -14.68
CA ARG A 36 3.63 -10.35 -15.64
C ARG A 36 3.92 -9.93 -17.09
N PRO A 37 4.17 -8.64 -17.39
CA PRO A 37 4.59 -8.25 -18.73
C PRO A 37 5.93 -8.87 -19.14
N GLY A 38 6.89 -8.96 -18.22
CA GLY A 38 8.19 -9.58 -18.47
C GLY A 38 8.07 -11.04 -18.89
N PHE A 39 7.25 -11.83 -18.19
CA PHE A 39 7.00 -13.23 -18.56
C PHE A 39 6.34 -13.35 -19.93
N ILE A 40 5.37 -12.50 -20.26
CA ILE A 40 4.74 -12.47 -21.58
C ILE A 40 5.77 -12.17 -22.68
N LEU A 41 6.71 -11.24 -22.43
CA LEU A 41 7.74 -10.88 -23.40
C LEU A 41 8.75 -12.00 -23.68
N ILE A 42 8.99 -12.89 -22.71
CA ILE A 42 9.95 -13.99 -22.83
C ILE A 42 9.30 -15.26 -23.42
N ASP A 43 7.97 -15.35 -23.45
CA ASP A 43 7.23 -16.50 -23.96
C ASP A 43 7.39 -16.69 -25.49
N ASN A 44 8.08 -17.73 -25.94
CA ASN A 44 8.36 -17.94 -27.36
C ASN A 44 7.18 -18.47 -28.18
N ASP A 45 6.08 -18.89 -27.53
CA ASP A 45 4.93 -19.51 -28.19
C ASP A 45 3.89 -18.48 -28.69
N ILE A 46 4.09 -17.19 -28.39
CA ILE A 46 3.19 -16.09 -28.77
C ILE A 46 3.83 -15.23 -29.86
N ASP A 47 3.05 -14.85 -30.89
CA ASP A 47 3.54 -13.98 -31.94
C ASP A 47 4.03 -12.62 -31.40
N PRO A 48 5.06 -12.01 -32.01
CA PRO A 48 5.70 -10.80 -31.46
C PRO A 48 4.78 -9.58 -31.31
N ALA A 49 3.71 -9.48 -32.11
CA ALA A 49 2.78 -8.35 -32.05
C ALA A 49 1.77 -8.52 -30.91
N THR A 50 1.17 -9.70 -30.78
CA THR A 50 0.27 -10.05 -29.66
C THR A 50 1.00 -10.03 -28.34
N LYS A 51 2.25 -10.50 -28.30
CA LYS A 51 3.13 -10.43 -27.14
C LYS A 51 3.32 -8.99 -26.63
N LYS A 52 3.67 -8.06 -27.53
CA LYS A 52 3.85 -6.64 -27.17
C LYS A 52 2.55 -5.99 -26.72
N TYR A 53 1.45 -6.28 -27.40
CA TYR A 53 0.13 -5.78 -27.04
C TYR A 53 -0.32 -6.28 -25.65
N ALA A 54 -0.21 -7.59 -25.40
CA ALA A 54 -0.58 -8.21 -24.13
C ALA A 54 0.30 -7.71 -22.97
N ALA A 55 1.61 -7.62 -23.18
CA ALA A 55 2.53 -7.07 -22.18
C ALA A 55 2.23 -5.60 -21.87
N ALA A 56 1.96 -4.77 -22.88
CA ALA A 56 1.59 -3.36 -22.70
C ALA A 56 0.26 -3.21 -21.96
N LYS A 57 -0.75 -4.02 -22.28
CA LYS A 57 -2.04 -4.04 -21.61
C LYS A 57 -1.91 -4.41 -20.13
N GLU A 58 -1.19 -5.48 -19.82
CA GLU A 58 -0.93 -5.90 -18.43
C GLU A 58 -0.10 -4.86 -17.66
N PHE A 59 0.91 -4.25 -18.31
CA PHE A 59 1.69 -3.17 -17.68
C PHE A 59 0.81 -1.97 -17.34
N LEU A 60 -0.01 -1.50 -18.29
CA LEU A 60 -0.92 -0.37 -18.09
C LEU A 60 -1.95 -0.68 -17.00
N TYR A 61 -2.48 -1.91 -16.96
CA TYR A 61 -3.38 -2.36 -15.90
C TYR A 61 -2.73 -2.28 -14.52
N GLN A 62 -1.53 -2.85 -14.37
CA GLN A 62 -0.82 -2.84 -13.09
C GLN A 62 -0.35 -1.44 -12.69
N ALA A 63 0.05 -0.61 -13.65
CA ALA A 63 0.42 0.78 -13.42
C ALA A 63 -0.78 1.63 -12.96
N THR A 64 -1.96 1.42 -13.54
CA THR A 64 -3.18 2.12 -13.10
C THR A 64 -3.66 1.62 -11.73
N CYS A 65 -3.55 0.32 -11.43
CA CYS A 65 -3.77 -0.20 -10.07
C CYS A 65 -2.84 0.47 -9.05
N LEU A 66 -1.55 0.61 -9.35
CA LEU A 66 -0.57 1.28 -8.49
C LEU A 66 -0.89 2.77 -8.31
N ALA A 67 -1.24 3.45 -9.39
CA ALA A 67 -1.58 4.88 -9.35
C ALA A 67 -2.82 5.13 -8.47
N ILE A 68 -3.86 4.32 -8.62
CA ILE A 68 -5.08 4.39 -7.80
C ILE A 68 -4.76 4.12 -6.33
N TYR A 69 -3.95 3.10 -6.07
CA TYR A 69 -3.49 2.80 -4.73
C TYR A 69 -2.75 3.98 -4.08
N MET A 70 -1.79 4.59 -4.77
CA MET A 70 -1.04 5.75 -4.27
C MET A 70 -1.92 6.99 -4.09
N ALA A 71 -2.87 7.22 -5.00
CA ALA A 71 -3.76 8.38 -5.00
C ALA A 71 -4.89 8.28 -3.96
N LEU A 72 -5.34 7.07 -3.59
CA LEU A 72 -6.45 6.87 -2.66
C LEU A 72 -5.99 6.50 -1.25
N VAL A 73 -5.11 5.51 -1.12
CA VAL A 73 -4.88 4.87 0.19
C VAL A 73 -4.23 5.85 1.16
N GLY A 74 -3.16 6.52 0.74
CA GLY A 74 -2.45 7.50 1.57
C GLY A 74 -3.29 8.74 1.92
N PRO A 75 -3.73 9.54 0.93
CA PRO A 75 -4.33 10.84 1.22
C PRO A 75 -5.83 10.78 1.53
N VAL A 76 -6.57 9.77 1.05
CA VAL A 76 -8.03 9.70 1.26
C VAL A 76 -8.36 8.75 2.41
N PHE A 77 -7.96 7.48 2.31
CA PHE A 77 -8.41 6.47 3.26
C PHE A 77 -7.72 6.56 4.62
N LYS A 78 -6.40 6.78 4.69
CA LYS A 78 -5.74 6.95 5.99
C LYS A 78 -6.18 8.21 6.73
N ASN A 79 -6.32 9.33 6.02
CA ASN A 79 -6.83 10.57 6.61
C ASN A 79 -8.30 10.45 7.01
N GLY A 80 -9.12 9.80 6.18
CA GLY A 80 -10.53 9.52 6.45
C GLY A 80 -10.68 8.62 7.68
N ALA A 81 -9.89 7.56 7.77
CA ALA A 81 -9.90 6.63 8.90
C ALA A 81 -9.53 7.31 10.21
N PHE A 82 -8.50 8.17 10.23
CA PHE A 82 -8.16 8.96 11.41
C PHE A 82 -9.34 9.86 11.84
N LYS A 83 -9.98 10.56 10.89
CA LYS A 83 -11.12 11.44 11.19
C LYS A 83 -12.34 10.66 11.68
N VAL A 84 -12.67 9.54 11.05
CA VAL A 84 -13.80 8.67 11.43
C VAL A 84 -13.55 8.05 12.80
N ALA A 85 -12.34 7.54 13.04
CA ALA A 85 -11.95 6.97 14.32
C ALA A 85 -12.06 8.00 15.45
N LYS A 86 -11.48 9.19 15.27
CA LYS A 86 -11.55 10.30 16.25
C LYS A 86 -12.99 10.74 16.53
N LYS A 87 -13.84 10.81 15.49
CA LYS A 87 -15.19 11.39 15.62
C LYS A 87 -16.25 10.39 16.11
N TYR A 88 -16.16 9.12 15.69
CA TYR A 88 -17.26 8.17 15.85
C TYR A 88 -16.91 6.90 16.64
N ILE A 89 -15.64 6.46 16.63
CA ILE A 89 -15.25 5.20 17.29
C ILE A 89 -14.65 5.47 18.67
N TYR A 90 -13.69 6.40 18.73
CA TYR A 90 -12.90 6.71 19.93
C TYR A 90 -13.22 8.12 20.44
N LYS A 91 -14.50 8.48 20.41
CA LYS A 91 -14.96 9.82 20.81
C LYS A 91 -14.63 10.04 22.30
N GLY A 92 -13.78 11.03 22.57
CA GLY A 92 -13.38 11.38 23.93
C GLY A 92 -12.17 10.60 24.46
N GLU A 93 -11.56 9.71 23.67
CA GLU A 93 -10.30 9.08 24.05
C GLU A 93 -9.17 10.10 24.03
N GLU A 94 -8.42 10.19 25.14
CA GLU A 94 -7.34 11.18 25.28
C GLU A 94 -6.31 11.06 24.15
N GLY A 95 -5.94 9.84 23.76
CA GLY A 95 -4.97 9.60 22.69
C GLY A 95 -5.33 10.31 21.37
N PHE A 96 -6.56 10.18 20.89
CA PHE A 96 -7.01 10.84 19.65
C PHE A 96 -7.18 12.36 19.79
N ASN A 97 -7.41 12.85 21.01
CA ASN A 97 -7.53 14.29 21.27
C ASN A 97 -6.17 15.00 21.24
N LYS A 98 -5.10 14.31 21.67
CA LYS A 98 -3.71 14.81 21.66
C LYS A 98 -3.13 15.06 20.26
N PHE A 99 -3.73 14.47 19.21
CA PHE A 99 -3.26 14.66 17.83
C PHE A 99 -4.30 15.42 16.99
N HIS A 100 -3.87 16.50 16.36
CA HIS A 100 -4.70 17.32 15.48
C HIS A 100 -4.87 16.67 14.10
N SER A 101 -3.87 15.90 13.67
CA SER A 101 -3.89 15.23 12.37
C SER A 101 -3.21 13.87 12.36
N MET A 102 -3.58 13.05 11.39
CA MET A 102 -2.88 11.79 11.10
C MET A 102 -1.38 12.00 10.85
N LYS A 103 -1.00 13.06 10.13
CA LYS A 103 0.42 13.33 9.80
C LYS A 103 1.23 13.60 11.07
N GLU A 104 0.66 14.35 11.99
CA GLU A 104 1.25 14.64 13.29
C GLU A 104 1.41 13.36 14.11
N TYR A 105 0.34 12.56 14.22
CA TYR A 105 0.40 11.26 14.89
C TYR A 105 1.50 10.35 14.30
N LEU A 106 1.56 10.19 12.98
CA LEU A 106 2.55 9.32 12.33
C LEU A 106 3.98 9.84 12.55
N ALA A 107 4.18 11.16 12.58
CA ALA A 107 5.46 11.76 12.89
C ALA A 107 5.86 11.51 14.36
N TYR A 108 4.91 11.64 15.30
CA TYR A 108 5.11 11.31 16.71
C TYR A 108 5.45 9.82 16.89
N HIS A 109 4.63 8.92 16.34
CA HIS A 109 4.80 7.47 16.45
C HIS A 109 6.18 7.02 15.91
N LYS A 110 6.61 7.59 14.79
CA LYS A 110 7.94 7.32 14.21
C LYS A 110 9.08 7.75 15.14
N LEU A 111 8.90 8.81 15.92
CA LEU A 111 9.87 9.26 16.93
C LEU A 111 9.81 8.40 18.19
N ALA A 112 8.62 8.00 18.64
CA ALA A 112 8.42 7.12 19.79
C ALA A 112 9.06 5.73 19.57
N ASP A 113 9.13 5.24 18.33
CA ASP A 113 9.82 4.00 17.97
C ASP A 113 11.36 4.07 17.99
N LYS A 114 11.96 5.28 18.03
CA LYS A 114 13.41 5.44 18.12
C LYS A 114 13.91 5.34 19.56
N SER A 115 15.20 5.02 19.72
CA SER A 115 15.89 5.18 21.01
C SER A 115 15.90 6.64 21.47
N GLN A 116 15.95 6.87 22.78
CA GLN A 116 15.91 8.21 23.38
C GLN A 116 16.97 9.15 22.79
N THR A 117 18.21 8.68 22.64
CA THR A 117 19.32 9.46 22.05
C THR A 117 19.03 9.89 20.61
N ASN A 118 18.56 8.96 19.77
CA ASN A 118 18.21 9.22 18.38
C ASN A 118 16.97 10.11 18.24
N ARG A 119 16.04 10.02 19.18
CA ARG A 119 14.82 10.82 19.22
C ARG A 119 15.13 12.28 19.58
N VAL A 120 15.91 12.50 20.64
CA VAL A 120 16.38 13.83 21.06
C VAL A 120 17.19 14.48 19.94
N ALA A 121 18.09 13.73 19.30
CA ALA A 121 18.86 14.21 18.14
C ALA A 121 17.99 14.51 16.91
N SER A 122 16.88 13.78 16.71
CA SER A 122 15.94 14.05 15.62
C SER A 122 15.11 15.32 15.89
N LEU A 123 14.71 15.54 17.15
CA LEU A 123 13.96 16.71 17.59
C LEU A 123 14.82 17.99 17.58
N SER A 124 16.12 17.89 17.86
CA SER A 124 17.03 19.04 17.84
C SER A 124 17.49 19.46 16.44
N LYS A 125 17.48 18.53 15.46
CA LYS A 125 17.77 18.82 14.05
C LYS A 125 16.60 19.42 13.29
N ASP A 126 15.37 19.18 13.75
CA ASP A 126 14.17 19.73 13.13
C ASP A 126 14.04 21.20 13.58
N HIS A 127 14.10 22.17 12.66
CA HIS A 127 14.02 23.63 12.97
C HIS A 127 12.68 24.07 13.59
N SER A 128 11.77 23.13 13.87
CA SER A 128 10.47 23.34 14.47
C SER A 128 10.56 23.08 15.98
N GLN A 129 11.11 24.04 16.73
CA GLN A 129 11.20 23.95 18.20
C GLN A 129 9.82 23.74 18.88
N PHE A 130 8.73 24.03 18.18
CA PHE A 130 7.34 23.92 18.64
C PHE A 130 6.61 22.63 18.24
N LYS A 131 7.28 21.69 17.54
CA LYS A 131 6.63 20.45 17.10
C LYS A 131 6.33 19.56 18.31
N PHE A 132 5.06 19.16 18.46
CA PHE A 132 4.56 18.40 19.62
C PHE A 132 4.60 19.14 20.96
N ASP A 133 4.71 20.47 20.96
CA ASP A 133 4.79 21.30 22.18
C ASP A 133 3.43 21.48 22.89
N HIS A 134 2.45 20.65 22.55
CA HIS A 134 1.13 20.58 23.18
C HIS A 134 0.94 19.22 23.84
N ASP A 135 0.00 19.15 24.78
CA ASP A 135 -0.44 17.91 25.43
C ASP A 135 0.70 17.04 26.00
N LYS A 136 1.82 17.68 26.37
CA LYS A 136 3.04 17.06 26.92
C LYS A 136 3.70 16.02 26.00
N LEU A 137 3.36 15.99 24.71
CA LEU A 137 3.89 15.01 23.75
C LEU A 137 5.40 15.14 23.57
N ARG A 138 5.92 16.37 23.47
CA ARG A 138 7.38 16.61 23.37
C ARG A 138 8.13 16.20 24.63
N GLU A 139 7.57 16.46 25.80
CA GLU A 139 8.15 16.05 27.08
C GLU A 139 8.20 14.52 27.21
N ASP A 140 7.09 13.85 26.87
CA ASP A 140 7.00 12.39 26.84
C ASP A 140 8.05 11.78 25.90
N LEU A 141 8.24 12.36 24.71
CA LEU A 141 9.30 11.95 23.79
C LEU A 141 10.71 12.13 24.39
N ILE A 142 11.00 13.20 25.11
CA ILE A 142 12.36 13.48 25.60
C ILE A 142 12.68 12.69 26.88
N ASN A 143 11.73 12.66 27.81
CA ASN A 143 11.96 12.23 29.19
C ASN A 143 11.66 10.74 29.39
N ASN A 144 10.74 10.14 28.61
CA ASN A 144 10.40 8.73 28.76
C ASN A 144 11.23 7.82 27.86
N LYS A 145 11.84 6.80 28.49
CA LYS A 145 12.56 5.73 27.78
C LYS A 145 11.64 4.98 26.81
N THR A 146 10.38 4.80 27.19
CA THR A 146 9.33 4.15 26.41
C THR A 146 8.07 5.01 26.39
N PRO A 147 7.98 6.01 25.49
CA PRO A 147 6.79 6.85 25.36
C PRO A 147 5.57 6.05 24.92
N GLU A 148 4.40 6.59 25.22
CA GLU A 148 3.14 5.99 24.80
C GLU A 148 3.00 6.08 23.27
N LYS A 149 2.84 4.95 22.58
CA LYS A 149 2.77 4.93 21.11
C LYS A 149 1.36 5.16 20.56
N TYR A 150 0.35 5.14 21.43
CA TYR A 150 -1.07 5.19 21.06
C TYR A 150 -1.41 4.21 19.93
N SER A 151 -1.09 2.92 20.11
CA SER A 151 -1.15 1.89 19.07
C SER A 151 -2.53 1.70 18.45
N HIS A 152 -3.61 2.03 19.17
CA HIS A 152 -4.98 2.01 18.67
C HIS A 152 -5.20 3.00 17.51
N ILE A 153 -4.52 4.16 17.52
CA ILE A 153 -4.58 5.14 16.44
C ILE A 153 -3.94 4.58 15.17
N LYS A 154 -2.76 3.95 15.29
CA LYS A 154 -2.10 3.25 14.18
C LYS A 154 -2.97 2.12 13.65
N GLY A 155 -3.55 1.32 14.53
CA GLY A 155 -4.47 0.24 14.16
C GLY A 155 -5.67 0.74 13.35
N ALA A 156 -6.29 1.85 13.78
CA ALA A 156 -7.42 2.46 13.05
C ALA A 156 -7.00 2.98 11.66
N ILE A 157 -5.82 3.62 11.56
CA ILE A 157 -5.28 4.10 10.29
C ILE A 157 -4.95 2.93 9.34
N GLU A 158 -4.35 1.86 9.85
CA GLU A 158 -3.98 0.68 9.07
C GLU A 158 -5.21 -0.12 8.62
N LEU A 159 -6.24 -0.23 9.48
CA LEU A 159 -7.52 -0.81 9.10
C LEU A 159 -8.18 -0.01 7.97
N GLY A 160 -8.22 1.31 8.11
CA GLY A 160 -8.74 2.19 7.06
C GLY A 160 -7.94 2.11 5.76
N SER A 161 -6.62 2.01 5.86
CA SER A 161 -5.73 1.78 4.71
C SER A 161 -6.04 0.45 4.02
N THR A 162 -6.31 -0.62 4.79
CA THR A 162 -6.64 -1.95 4.28
C THR A 162 -7.98 -1.94 3.56
N ILE A 163 -9.02 -1.39 4.19
CA ILE A 163 -10.35 -1.23 3.56
C ILE A 163 -10.23 -0.39 2.30
N GLY A 164 -9.50 0.73 2.37
CA GLY A 164 -9.24 1.59 1.23
C GLY A 164 -8.51 0.90 0.09
N SER A 165 -7.57 0.01 0.41
CA SER A 165 -6.85 -0.80 -0.58
C SER A 165 -7.79 -1.78 -1.26
N VAL A 166 -8.65 -2.47 -0.50
CA VAL A 166 -9.64 -3.39 -1.05
C VAL A 166 -10.63 -2.64 -1.94
N LEU A 167 -11.22 -1.53 -1.49
CA LEU A 167 -12.17 -0.75 -2.29
C LEU A 167 -11.49 -0.13 -3.52
N GLY A 168 -10.31 0.45 -3.35
CA GLY A 168 -9.54 1.05 -4.43
C GLY A 168 -9.17 0.05 -5.52
N LEU A 169 -8.70 -1.15 -5.14
CA LEU A 169 -8.23 -2.15 -6.09
C LEU A 169 -9.34 -3.06 -6.62
N ALA A 170 -10.35 -3.40 -5.81
CA ALA A 170 -11.41 -4.32 -6.23
C ALA A 170 -12.56 -3.61 -6.97
N ILE A 171 -12.80 -2.33 -6.69
CA ILE A 171 -13.95 -1.60 -7.25
C ILE A 171 -13.48 -0.52 -8.22
N LEU A 172 -12.56 0.36 -7.79
CA LEU A 172 -12.18 1.51 -8.60
C LEU A 172 -11.17 1.15 -9.69
N ALA A 173 -10.19 0.27 -9.41
CA ALA A 173 -9.19 -0.09 -10.40
C ALA A 173 -9.77 -0.74 -11.66
N PRO A 174 -10.71 -1.70 -11.60
CA PRO A 174 -11.33 -2.24 -12.81
C PRO A 174 -12.00 -1.16 -13.66
N GLN A 175 -12.77 -0.25 -13.05
CA GLN A 175 -13.49 0.79 -13.79
C GLN A 175 -12.57 1.80 -14.45
N VAL A 176 -11.59 2.31 -13.70
CA VAL A 176 -10.62 3.29 -14.22
C VAL A 176 -9.71 2.65 -15.26
N SER A 177 -9.28 1.41 -15.03
CA SER A 177 -8.39 0.72 -15.95
C SER A 177 -9.08 0.42 -17.29
N HIS A 178 -10.35 -0.01 -17.29
CA HIS A 178 -11.11 -0.15 -18.54
C HIS A 178 -11.24 1.17 -19.31
N ALA A 179 -11.49 2.28 -18.60
CA ALA A 179 -11.62 3.60 -19.22
C ALA A 179 -10.28 4.16 -19.75
N PHE A 180 -9.16 3.79 -19.14
CA PHE A 180 -7.84 4.36 -19.45
C PHE A 180 -6.99 3.51 -20.40
N ILE A 181 -7.06 2.17 -20.30
CA ILE A 181 -6.22 1.25 -21.08
C ILE A 181 -6.46 1.40 -22.58
N HIS A 182 -7.73 1.42 -23.02
CA HIS A 182 -8.05 1.47 -24.44
C HIS A 182 -7.54 2.76 -25.12
N PRO A 183 -7.78 3.96 -24.56
CA PRO A 183 -7.17 5.20 -25.07
C PRO A 183 -5.64 5.19 -25.04
N ALA A 184 -5.03 4.66 -23.97
CA ALA A 184 -3.58 4.63 -23.84
C ALA A 184 -2.92 3.70 -24.87
N LEU A 185 -3.47 2.52 -25.11
CA LEU A 185 -2.99 1.59 -26.14
C LEU A 185 -3.16 2.16 -27.55
N LYS A 186 -4.29 2.84 -27.82
CA LYS A 186 -4.52 3.55 -29.08
C LYS A 186 -3.51 4.69 -29.30
N PHE A 187 -3.21 5.46 -28.25
CA PHE A 187 -2.20 6.51 -28.30
C PHE A 187 -0.79 5.96 -28.56
N LEU A 188 -0.47 4.77 -28.04
CA LEU A 188 0.79 4.08 -28.29
C LEU A 188 0.86 3.41 -29.68
N GLY A 189 -0.14 3.61 -30.54
CA GLY A 189 -0.21 3.00 -31.88
C GLY A 189 -0.41 1.48 -31.85
N MET A 190 -0.79 0.93 -30.70
CA MET A 190 -1.11 -0.48 -30.50
C MET A 190 -2.63 -0.68 -30.61
N GLU A 191 -3.19 -0.39 -31.78
CA GLU A 191 -4.60 -0.69 -32.05
C GLU A 191 -4.81 -2.21 -32.15
N GLU A 192 -5.88 -2.71 -31.52
CA GLU A 192 -6.31 -4.10 -31.70
C GLU A 192 -6.62 -4.32 -33.18
N LYS A 193 -5.80 -5.11 -33.87
CA LYS A 193 -6.27 -5.81 -35.08
C LYS A 193 -7.22 -6.91 -34.61
N HIS A 194 -8.50 -6.59 -34.46
CA HIS A 194 -9.52 -7.58 -34.09
C HIS A 194 -9.47 -8.80 -35.02
N PRO A 195 -9.52 -10.00 -34.44
CA PRO A 195 -10.76 -10.77 -34.52
C PRO A 195 -11.29 -11.07 -33.11
N LYS A 196 -12.61 -11.07 -32.98
CA LYS A 196 -13.39 -11.25 -31.74
C LYS A 196 -12.82 -12.39 -30.87
N VAL A 197 -12.36 -12.07 -29.66
CA VAL A 197 -12.22 -13.04 -28.56
C VAL A 197 -13.06 -12.53 -27.40
N ASP A 198 -14.33 -12.95 -27.42
CA ASP A 198 -15.16 -12.96 -26.23
C ASP A 198 -14.49 -13.80 -25.14
N LYS A 199 -14.37 -13.22 -23.93
CA LYS A 199 -14.12 -13.87 -22.63
C LYS A 199 -12.90 -14.80 -22.54
N GLN A 200 -11.84 -14.31 -21.92
CA GLN A 200 -11.08 -15.08 -20.92
C GLN A 200 -10.23 -14.14 -20.06
N ILE A 201 -10.81 -13.68 -18.95
CA ILE A 201 -10.04 -13.60 -17.72
C ILE A 201 -9.99 -15.06 -17.25
N PRO A 202 -8.82 -15.70 -17.07
CA PRO A 202 -8.77 -16.97 -16.38
C PRO A 202 -9.23 -16.72 -14.94
N GLN A 203 -10.51 -17.00 -14.67
CA GLN A 203 -10.93 -17.29 -13.31
C GLN A 203 -10.17 -18.55 -12.88
N PRO A 204 -9.58 -18.60 -11.67
CA PRO A 204 -9.12 -19.85 -11.11
C PRO A 204 -10.33 -20.79 -11.05
N GLU A 205 -10.31 -21.83 -11.88
CA GLU A 205 -11.30 -22.89 -11.84
C GLU A 205 -11.18 -23.56 -10.47
N LEU A 206 -12.17 -23.33 -9.62
CA LEU A 206 -12.29 -24.00 -8.32
C LEU A 206 -12.50 -25.48 -8.63
N LYS A 207 -11.43 -26.28 -8.63
CA LYS A 207 -11.57 -27.75 -8.67
C LYS A 207 -12.38 -28.15 -7.45
N HIS A 208 -13.63 -28.50 -7.68
CA HIS A 208 -14.50 -29.10 -6.69
C HIS A 208 -13.83 -30.39 -6.25
N VAL A 209 -13.29 -30.42 -5.03
CA VAL A 209 -12.85 -31.67 -4.41
C VAL A 209 -14.13 -32.41 -4.06
N ASP A 210 -14.46 -33.41 -4.88
CA ASP A 210 -15.53 -34.36 -4.60
C ASP A 210 -15.16 -35.09 -3.30
N THR A 211 -15.76 -34.67 -2.19
CA THR A 211 -15.64 -35.36 -0.91
C THR A 211 -16.84 -36.30 -0.83
N LYS A 212 -16.71 -37.49 -1.40
CA LYS A 212 -17.62 -38.60 -1.14
C LYS A 212 -16.84 -39.86 -0.80
N ALA A 213 -16.98 -40.22 0.47
CA ALA A 213 -16.79 -41.53 1.11
C ALA A 213 -15.39 -42.16 1.07
#